data_AF-A0A7C1GBD8-F1
#
_entry.id   AF-A0A7C1GBD8-F1
#
_cell.length_a   1.000
_cell.length_b   1.000
_cell.length_c   1.000
_cell.angle_alpha   90.00
_cell.angle_beta   90.00
_cell.angle_gamma   90.00
#
_symmetry.space_group_name_H-M   'P 1'
#
loop_
_entity.id
_entity.type
_entity.pdbx_description
1 polymer ?
#
loop_
_entity_poly.entity_id
_entity_poly.type
_entity_poly.pdbx_seq_one_letter_code
_entity_poly.pdbx_strand_id
1 'polypeptide(L)'
;MQRNKKSLSLLLKLLNTDAEKLEAHEQKIIENSIDFLQGLWKDFLQELSEMFAEAFEVPFEKRPLSETFALIGKIVEMHQDRLKELKKALEEKMKKELIEDFDEIAKVSMKTFDEMFEMLRILHLFYLHSGNERFLDLSIMLYALLKSSVTGATYVVAGLGYFLQGKTLEAFALAAYGARESLPKRAPVTKPWENPSQWARVLKVSYHYEVGMRVVSELLNSWGFQDVVFNSE
;
A
#
# COMPACT_ATOMS: atom_id res chain seq x y z
N MET A 1 26.55 -9.56 14.10
CA MET A 1 25.27 -9.11 14.70
C MET A 1 25.23 -7.58 14.88
N GLN A 2 25.13 -6.79 13.80
CA GLN A 2 25.11 -5.31 13.89
C GLN A 2 23.89 -4.64 13.22
N ARG A 3 22.97 -5.39 12.62
CA ARG A 3 21.78 -4.83 11.93
C ARG A 3 20.58 -4.51 12.83
N ASN A 4 20.49 -5.04 14.05
CA ASN A 4 19.28 -4.92 14.89
C ASN A 4 19.16 -3.65 15.75
N LYS A 5 20.18 -2.78 15.83
CA LYS A 5 20.10 -1.57 16.68
C LYS A 5 19.39 -0.37 16.03
N LYS A 6 19.15 -0.37 14.71
CA LYS A 6 18.52 0.77 14.01
C LYS A 6 16.98 0.73 14.00
N SER A 7 16.37 -0.46 13.86
CA SER A 7 14.90 -0.62 13.85
C SER A 7 14.24 -0.22 15.18
N LEU A 8 14.88 -0.58 16.30
CA LEU A 8 14.46 -0.20 17.66
C LEU A 8 14.34 1.31 17.88
N SER A 9 15.00 2.14 17.06
CA SER A 9 15.04 3.59 17.24
C SER A 9 13.79 4.33 16.79
N LEU A 10 13.03 3.81 15.81
CA LEU A 10 11.86 4.51 15.27
C LEU A 10 10.64 4.35 16.18
N LEU A 11 10.42 3.13 16.62
CA LEU A 11 9.28 2.75 17.45
C LEU A 11 9.35 3.44 18.82
N LEU A 12 10.52 3.43 19.45
CA LEU A 12 10.76 4.15 20.70
C LEU A 12 10.66 5.67 20.52
N LYS A 13 11.00 6.23 19.35
CA LYS A 13 10.81 7.67 19.10
C LYS A 13 9.33 8.04 18.98
N LEU A 14 8.55 7.24 18.25
CA LEU A 14 7.11 7.46 18.10
C LEU A 14 6.38 7.31 19.43
N LEU A 15 6.70 6.27 20.22
CA LEU A 15 6.10 6.07 21.56
C LEU A 15 6.54 7.11 22.60
N ASN A 16 7.71 7.74 22.43
CA ASN A 16 8.19 8.81 23.31
C ASN A 16 7.72 10.21 22.85
N THR A 17 6.94 10.29 21.77
CA THR A 17 6.35 11.54 21.31
C THR A 17 5.09 11.83 22.14
N ASP A 18 4.87 13.10 22.47
CA ASP A 18 3.64 13.54 23.15
C ASP A 18 2.39 13.14 22.34
N ALA A 19 1.33 12.70 23.01
CA ALA A 19 0.11 12.20 22.38
C ALA A 19 -0.52 13.23 21.42
N GLU A 20 -0.57 14.51 21.80
CA GLU A 20 -1.12 15.57 20.95
C GLU A 20 -0.28 15.76 19.66
N LYS A 21 1.04 15.61 19.76
CA LYS A 21 1.93 15.68 18.59
C LYS A 21 1.79 14.45 17.71
N LEU A 22 1.61 13.27 18.31
CA LEU A 22 1.42 12.02 17.59
C LEU A 22 0.10 12.04 16.81
N GLU A 23 -0.99 12.49 17.41
CA GLU A 23 -2.29 12.68 16.74
C GLU A 23 -2.20 13.69 15.58
N ALA A 24 -1.47 14.81 15.77
CA ALA A 24 -1.24 15.76 14.69
C ALA A 24 -0.43 15.16 13.53
N HIS A 25 0.56 14.30 13.82
CA HIS A 25 1.30 13.56 12.80
C HIS A 25 0.45 12.52 12.07
N GLU A 26 -0.42 11.81 12.80
CA GLU A 26 -1.38 10.87 12.23
C GLU A 26 -2.32 11.56 11.23
N GLN A 27 -2.90 12.70 11.62
CA GLN A 27 -3.79 13.46 10.76
C GLN A 27 -3.06 13.98 9.50
N LYS A 28 -1.88 14.57 9.67
CA LYS A 28 -1.06 15.07 8.54
C LYS A 28 -0.72 13.92 7.56
N ILE A 29 -0.31 12.75 8.07
CA ILE A 29 0.03 11.62 7.21
C ILE A 29 -1.20 11.12 6.44
N ILE A 30 -2.37 11.03 7.08
CA ILE A 30 -3.59 10.62 6.38
C ILE A 30 -3.91 11.62 5.27
N GLU A 31 -3.97 12.91 5.58
CA GLU A 31 -4.34 13.96 4.62
C GLU A 31 -3.38 13.95 3.42
N ASN A 32 -2.07 14.03 3.67
CA ASN A 32 -1.07 14.03 2.61
C ASN A 32 -1.09 12.74 1.78
N SER A 33 -1.27 11.58 2.42
CA SER A 33 -1.35 10.31 1.71
C SER A 33 -2.59 10.23 0.82
N ILE A 34 -3.74 10.71 1.30
CA ILE A 34 -4.97 10.75 0.52
C ILE A 34 -4.83 11.72 -0.66
N ASP A 35 -4.30 12.92 -0.43
CA ASP A 35 -4.06 13.90 -1.49
C ASP A 35 -3.10 13.36 -2.56
N PHE A 36 -2.02 12.69 -2.13
CA PHE A 36 -1.09 12.00 -3.03
C PHE A 36 -1.81 10.93 -3.87
N LEU A 37 -2.62 10.07 -3.24
CA LEU A 37 -3.35 9.01 -3.93
C LEU A 37 -4.42 9.57 -4.89
N GLN A 38 -5.08 10.68 -4.53
CA GLN A 38 -6.03 11.37 -5.40
C GLN A 38 -5.32 11.97 -6.62
N GLY A 39 -4.16 12.60 -6.41
CA GLY A 39 -3.32 13.10 -7.51
C GLY A 39 -2.91 11.97 -8.44
N LEU A 40 -2.46 10.85 -7.88
CA LEU A 40 -2.09 9.68 -8.67
C LEU A 40 -3.26 9.10 -9.47
N TRP A 41 -4.43 8.99 -8.84
CA TRP A 41 -5.64 8.53 -9.52
C TRP A 41 -6.02 9.45 -10.69
N LYS A 42 -5.93 10.78 -10.48
CA LYS A 42 -6.21 11.78 -11.51
C LYS A 42 -5.24 11.69 -12.68
N ASP A 43 -3.94 11.59 -12.40
CA ASP A 43 -2.91 11.45 -13.43
C ASP A 43 -3.15 10.19 -14.27
N PHE A 44 -3.51 9.09 -13.61
CA PHE A 44 -3.86 7.83 -14.28
C PHE A 44 -5.11 7.95 -15.16
N LEU A 45 -6.18 8.57 -14.66
CA LEU A 45 -7.39 8.82 -15.45
C LEU A 45 -7.11 9.70 -16.66
N GLN A 46 -6.25 10.71 -16.53
CA GLN A 46 -5.86 11.56 -17.63
C GLN A 46 -5.14 10.75 -18.71
N GLU A 47 -4.12 9.97 -18.35
CA GLU A 47 -3.40 9.10 -19.28
C GLU A 47 -4.34 8.09 -19.97
N LEU A 48 -5.28 7.50 -19.22
CA LEU A 48 -6.27 6.62 -19.81
C LEU A 48 -7.21 7.35 -20.78
N SER A 49 -7.61 8.58 -20.49
CA SER A 49 -8.46 9.38 -21.37
C SER A 49 -7.74 9.77 -22.67
N GLU A 50 -6.43 10.04 -22.60
CA GLU A 50 -5.60 10.34 -23.76
C GLU A 50 -5.40 9.10 -24.65
N MET A 51 -5.26 7.92 -24.05
CA MET A 51 -5.11 6.65 -24.77
C MET A 51 -6.43 6.09 -25.32
N PHE A 52 -7.56 6.36 -24.65
CA PHE A 52 -8.86 5.74 -24.94
C PHE A 52 -10.02 6.75 -24.96
N ALA A 53 -9.86 7.84 -25.72
CA ALA A 53 -10.84 8.93 -25.81
C ALA A 53 -12.29 8.46 -26.07
N GLU A 54 -12.48 7.36 -26.81
CA GLU A 54 -13.80 6.81 -27.15
C GLU A 54 -14.33 5.77 -26.15
N ALA A 55 -13.49 5.22 -25.25
CA ALA A 55 -13.89 4.09 -24.39
C ALA A 55 -14.51 4.49 -23.03
N PHE A 56 -14.54 5.79 -22.70
CA PHE A 56 -14.88 6.31 -21.36
C PHE A 56 -16.29 6.91 -21.24
N GLU A 57 -17.29 6.40 -21.97
CA GLU A 57 -18.69 6.83 -21.74
C GLU A 57 -19.15 6.62 -20.29
N VAL A 58 -18.63 5.59 -19.61
CA VAL A 58 -18.87 5.33 -18.18
C VAL A 58 -17.57 5.57 -17.38
N PRO A 59 -17.60 6.42 -16.34
CA PRO A 59 -16.47 6.61 -15.43
C PRO A 59 -15.99 5.28 -14.86
N PHE A 60 -14.68 5.10 -14.77
CA PHE A 60 -14.06 3.84 -14.37
C PHE A 60 -14.62 3.29 -13.05
N GLU A 61 -14.92 4.18 -12.11
CA GLU A 61 -15.33 3.81 -10.77
C GLU A 61 -16.83 3.47 -10.66
N LYS A 62 -17.60 3.72 -11.73
CA LYS A 62 -19.01 3.34 -11.84
C LYS A 62 -19.20 2.02 -12.58
N ARG A 63 -18.14 1.42 -13.12
CA ARG A 63 -18.21 0.16 -13.85
C ARG A 63 -18.29 -1.03 -12.90
N PRO A 64 -18.98 -2.11 -13.28
CA PRO A 64 -18.84 -3.41 -12.63
C PRO A 64 -17.37 -3.87 -12.64
N LEU A 65 -16.96 -4.56 -11.58
CA LEU A 65 -15.57 -5.00 -11.42
C LEU A 65 -15.09 -5.84 -12.62
N SER A 66 -15.94 -6.70 -13.18
CA SER A 66 -15.63 -7.49 -14.38
C SER A 66 -15.32 -6.64 -15.61
N GLU A 67 -16.04 -5.53 -15.80
CA GLU A 67 -15.80 -4.60 -16.91
C GLU A 67 -14.53 -3.78 -16.69
N THR A 68 -14.28 -3.38 -15.44
CA THR A 68 -12.99 -2.77 -15.04
C THR A 68 -11.83 -3.69 -15.42
N PHE A 69 -11.90 -4.97 -15.09
CA PHE A 69 -10.85 -5.94 -15.46
C PHE A 69 -10.67 -6.08 -16.97
N ALA A 70 -11.76 -6.15 -17.73
CA ALA A 70 -11.70 -6.25 -19.18
C ALA A 70 -11.05 -5.01 -19.83
N LEU A 71 -11.38 -3.81 -19.33
CA LEU A 71 -10.81 -2.55 -19.80
C LEU A 71 -9.31 -2.47 -19.49
N ILE A 72 -8.90 -2.77 -18.25
CA ILE A 72 -7.48 -2.80 -17.87
C ILE A 72 -6.73 -3.84 -18.71
N GLY A 73 -7.33 -5.02 -18.95
CA GLY A 73 -6.74 -6.05 -19.81
C GLY A 73 -6.37 -5.51 -21.19
N LYS A 74 -7.30 -4.79 -21.85
CA LYS A 74 -7.05 -4.15 -23.14
C LYS A 74 -5.96 -3.08 -23.07
N ILE A 75 -5.97 -2.24 -22.03
CA ILE A 75 -4.93 -1.21 -21.82
C ILE A 75 -3.54 -1.87 -21.71
N VAL A 76 -3.44 -2.92 -20.90
CA VAL A 76 -2.20 -3.67 -20.68
C VAL A 76 -1.71 -4.34 -21.96
N GLU A 77 -2.61 -4.89 -22.78
CA GLU A 77 -2.24 -5.50 -24.06
C GLU A 77 -1.74 -4.46 -25.08
N MET A 78 -2.38 -3.29 -25.14
CA MET A 78 -2.11 -2.28 -26.17
C MET A 78 -0.94 -1.34 -25.84
N HIS A 79 -0.65 -1.08 -24.56
CA HIS A 79 0.23 0.02 -24.14
C HIS A 79 1.33 -0.38 -23.15
N GLN A 80 1.89 -1.59 -23.26
CA GLN A 80 2.90 -2.10 -22.32
C GLN A 80 4.08 -1.16 -22.08
N ASP A 81 4.64 -0.54 -23.13
CA ASP A 81 5.81 0.32 -22.98
C ASP A 81 5.48 1.65 -22.28
N ARG A 82 4.31 2.24 -22.59
CA ARG A 82 3.83 3.43 -21.86
C ARG A 82 3.58 3.12 -20.39
N LEU A 83 3.05 1.93 -20.08
CA LEU A 83 2.84 1.48 -18.71
C LEU A 83 4.16 1.30 -17.93
N LYS A 84 5.27 0.91 -18.60
CA LYS A 84 6.60 0.89 -17.97
C LYS A 84 7.02 2.29 -17.54
N GLU A 85 6.88 3.27 -18.41
CA GLU A 85 7.22 4.67 -18.12
C GLU A 85 6.37 5.21 -16.96
N LEU A 86 5.06 4.97 -17.01
CA LEU A 86 4.13 5.41 -15.97
C LEU A 86 4.44 4.77 -14.63
N LYS A 87 4.76 3.47 -14.58
CA LYS A 87 5.18 2.84 -13.32
C LYS A 87 6.45 3.47 -12.77
N LYS A 88 7.45 3.74 -13.62
CA LYS A 88 8.69 4.37 -13.18
C LYS A 88 8.45 5.79 -12.65
N ALA A 89 7.66 6.59 -13.36
CA ALA A 89 7.26 7.93 -12.92
C ALA A 89 6.51 7.88 -11.59
N LEU A 90 5.62 6.90 -11.41
CA LEU A 90 4.92 6.65 -10.15
C LEU A 90 5.89 6.30 -9.01
N GLU A 91 6.83 5.38 -9.24
CA GLU A 91 7.84 5.02 -8.23
C GLU A 91 8.71 6.23 -7.84
N GLU A 92 9.05 7.10 -8.80
CA GLU A 92 9.78 8.36 -8.54
C GLU A 92 8.92 9.37 -7.77
N LYS A 93 7.64 9.52 -8.13
CA LYS A 93 6.70 10.42 -7.45
C LYS A 93 6.44 9.97 -6.01
N MET A 94 6.25 8.67 -5.78
CA MET A 94 6.14 8.11 -4.42
C MET A 94 7.38 8.40 -3.58
N LYS A 95 8.57 8.25 -4.16
CA LYS A 95 9.83 8.53 -3.45
C LYS A 95 10.01 10.00 -3.11
N LYS A 96 9.48 10.90 -3.93
CA LYS A 96 9.59 12.33 -3.70
C LYS A 96 8.51 12.84 -2.75
N GLU A 97 7.25 12.57 -3.04
CA GLU A 97 6.14 13.21 -2.33
C GLU A 97 5.75 12.43 -1.08
N LEU A 98 5.58 11.11 -1.19
CA LEU A 98 5.10 10.29 -0.08
C LEU A 98 6.21 9.97 0.91
N ILE A 99 7.43 9.70 0.46
CA ILE A 99 8.53 9.34 1.39
C ILE A 99 9.08 10.56 2.14
N GLU A 100 9.18 11.75 1.53
CA GLU A 100 9.66 12.96 2.20
C GLU A 100 8.78 13.31 3.40
N ASP A 101 7.45 13.18 3.27
CA ASP A 101 6.50 13.39 4.36
C ASP A 101 6.71 12.45 5.55
N PHE A 102 7.10 11.20 5.29
CA PHE A 102 7.40 10.22 6.33
C PHE A 102 8.80 10.44 6.93
N ASP A 103 9.78 10.94 6.15
CA ASP A 103 11.12 11.27 6.66
C ASP A 103 11.08 12.48 7.61
N GLU A 104 10.21 13.47 7.37
CA GLU A 104 10.00 14.58 8.32
C GLU A 104 9.58 14.09 9.72
N ILE A 105 8.80 13.01 9.77
CA ILE A 105 8.19 12.48 11.01
C ILE A 105 9.11 11.46 11.67
N ALA A 106 9.77 10.63 10.87
CA ALA A 106 10.57 9.52 11.34
C ALA A 106 12.07 9.86 11.50
N LYS A 107 12.56 10.90 10.79
CA LYS A 107 13.99 11.18 10.55
C LYS A 107 14.74 9.90 10.15
N VAL A 108 14.12 9.12 9.28
CA VAL A 108 14.65 7.84 8.80
C VAL A 108 15.16 8.10 7.41
N SER A 109 16.49 8.13 7.22
CA SER A 109 17.05 8.35 5.90
C SER A 109 16.55 7.27 4.93
N MET A 110 15.64 7.65 4.02
CA MET A 110 15.03 6.73 3.07
C MET A 110 15.73 6.85 1.69
N LYS A 111 16.77 6.03 1.42
CA LYS A 111 17.56 5.97 0.17
C LYS A 111 17.43 4.67 -0.67
N THR A 112 16.65 3.65 -0.29
CA THR A 112 16.57 2.27 -0.82
C THR A 112 15.17 1.62 -0.73
N PHE A 113 14.94 0.53 -1.48
CA PHE A 113 13.66 -0.23 -1.47
C PHE A 113 13.30 -0.82 -0.10
N ASP A 114 14.30 -1.09 0.75
CA ASP A 114 14.12 -1.51 2.14
C ASP A 114 13.44 -0.42 2.99
N GLU A 115 13.44 0.87 2.62
CA GLU A 115 12.72 1.89 3.41
C GLU A 115 11.30 2.22 2.93
N MET A 116 10.88 1.78 1.74
CA MET A 116 9.44 1.74 1.43
C MET A 116 8.69 0.76 2.34
N PHE A 117 9.41 -0.24 2.88
CA PHE A 117 8.91 -1.10 3.95
C PHE A 117 8.76 -0.35 5.28
N GLU A 118 9.61 0.64 5.59
CA GLU A 118 9.49 1.47 6.80
C GLU A 118 8.22 2.32 6.78
N MET A 119 7.85 2.88 5.62
CA MET A 119 6.58 3.58 5.45
C MET A 119 5.38 2.66 5.77
N LEU A 120 5.39 1.41 5.26
CA LEU A 120 4.35 0.43 5.58
C LEU A 120 4.30 0.12 7.08
N ARG A 121 5.47 0.02 7.73
CA ARG A 121 5.58 -0.18 9.18
C ARG A 121 5.00 0.99 9.97
N ILE A 122 5.31 2.24 9.60
CA ILE A 122 4.78 3.45 10.25
C ILE A 122 3.25 3.48 10.18
N LEU A 123 2.69 3.24 8.99
CA LEU A 123 1.24 3.15 8.82
C LEU A 123 0.64 2.03 9.68
N HIS A 124 1.30 0.87 9.76
CA HIS A 124 0.84 -0.22 10.61
C HIS A 124 0.88 0.16 12.10
N LEU A 125 1.90 0.89 12.53
CA LEU A 125 2.02 1.38 13.91
C LEU A 125 0.91 2.38 14.26
N PHE A 126 0.60 3.31 13.36
CA PHE A 126 -0.54 4.22 13.56
C PHE A 126 -1.88 3.49 13.60
N TYR A 127 -2.06 2.44 12.80
CA TYR A 127 -3.22 1.56 12.94
C TYR A 127 -3.29 0.93 14.33
N LEU A 128 -2.18 0.36 14.83
CA LEU A 128 -2.15 -0.26 16.15
C LEU A 128 -2.35 0.75 17.29
N HIS A 129 -1.88 1.99 17.12
CA HIS A 129 -2.01 3.06 18.10
C HIS A 129 -3.44 3.63 18.14
N SER A 130 -3.95 4.08 17.00
CA SER A 130 -5.24 4.80 16.90
C SER A 130 -6.46 3.87 16.75
N GLY A 131 -6.25 2.62 16.32
CA GLY A 131 -7.32 1.72 15.89
C GLY A 131 -7.98 2.11 14.55
N ASN A 132 -7.50 3.15 13.87
CA ASN A 132 -8.08 3.63 12.63
C ASN A 132 -7.71 2.73 11.45
N GLU A 133 -8.69 1.96 10.95
CA GLU A 133 -8.51 1.01 9.84
C GLU A 133 -8.02 1.66 8.54
N ARG A 134 -8.20 2.98 8.35
CA ARG A 134 -7.70 3.68 7.16
C ARG A 134 -6.19 3.58 7.01
N PHE A 135 -5.44 3.60 8.11
CA PHE A 135 -3.99 3.40 8.07
C PHE A 135 -3.61 2.01 7.61
N LEU A 136 -4.32 0.99 8.11
CA LEU A 136 -4.12 -0.40 7.71
C LEU A 136 -4.45 -0.58 6.23
N ASP A 137 -5.60 -0.08 5.79
CA ASP A 137 -6.04 -0.22 4.41
C ASP A 137 -5.12 0.50 3.42
N LEU A 138 -4.66 1.71 3.77
CA LEU A 138 -3.66 2.45 3.02
C LEU A 138 -2.35 1.66 2.92
N SER A 139 -1.87 1.12 4.04
CA SER A 139 -0.66 0.31 4.07
C SER A 139 -0.78 -0.94 3.18
N ILE A 140 -1.95 -1.59 3.16
CA ILE A 140 -2.21 -2.74 2.29
C ILE A 140 -2.20 -2.35 0.80
N MET A 141 -2.81 -1.21 0.44
CA MET A 141 -2.79 -0.71 -0.95
C MET A 141 -1.36 -0.40 -1.42
N LEU A 142 -0.60 0.32 -0.60
CA LEU A 142 0.80 0.66 -0.91
C LEU A 142 1.67 -0.60 -1.00
N TYR A 143 1.46 -1.57 -0.11
CA TYR A 143 2.11 -2.88 -0.19
C TYR A 143 1.85 -3.58 -1.53
N ALA A 144 0.59 -3.61 -1.99
CA ALA A 144 0.26 -4.20 -3.28
C ALA A 144 0.97 -3.48 -4.43
N LEU A 145 1.06 -2.15 -4.37
CA LEU A 145 1.73 -1.36 -5.39
C LEU A 145 3.22 -1.70 -5.47
N LEU A 146 3.89 -1.80 -4.33
CA LEU A 146 5.30 -2.20 -4.24
C LEU A 146 5.55 -3.63 -4.75
N LYS A 147 4.59 -4.52 -4.57
CA LYS A 147 4.67 -5.92 -5.03
C LYS A 147 4.25 -6.09 -6.50
N SER A 148 3.66 -5.08 -7.11
CA SER A 148 3.13 -5.20 -8.47
C SER A 148 4.23 -5.25 -9.53
N SER A 149 4.01 -6.09 -10.55
CA SER A 149 4.77 -6.05 -11.78
C SER A 149 4.44 -4.77 -12.57
N VAL A 150 5.14 -4.50 -13.66
CA VAL A 150 4.85 -3.32 -14.50
C VAL A 150 3.38 -3.27 -14.91
N THR A 151 2.89 -4.35 -15.48
CA THR A 151 1.50 -4.45 -15.95
C THR A 151 0.52 -4.65 -14.79
N GLY A 152 0.99 -5.22 -13.69
CA GLY A 152 0.24 -5.35 -12.44
C GLY A 152 -0.09 -4.01 -11.80
N ALA A 153 0.80 -3.02 -11.89
CA ALA A 153 0.61 -1.70 -11.28
C ALA A 153 -0.66 -0.99 -11.75
N THR A 154 -1.03 -1.17 -13.03
CA THR A 154 -2.28 -0.63 -13.60
C THR A 154 -3.52 -1.13 -12.86
N TYR A 155 -3.54 -2.39 -12.45
CA TYR A 155 -4.63 -2.94 -11.63
C TYR A 155 -4.62 -2.38 -10.22
N VAL A 156 -3.45 -2.17 -9.63
CA VAL A 156 -3.36 -1.56 -8.29
C VAL A 156 -3.84 -0.11 -8.31
N VAL A 157 -3.43 0.68 -9.30
CA VAL A 157 -3.84 2.09 -9.47
C VAL A 157 -5.34 2.19 -9.75
N ALA A 158 -5.89 1.30 -10.58
CA ALA A 158 -7.34 1.12 -10.73
C ALA A 158 -8.03 0.83 -9.38
N GLY A 159 -7.42 -0.02 -8.56
CA GLY A 159 -7.88 -0.30 -7.19
C GLY A 159 -7.87 0.94 -6.29
N LEU A 160 -6.95 1.88 -6.47
CA LEU A 160 -6.93 3.14 -5.73
C LEU A 160 -8.18 3.99 -6.00
N GLY A 161 -8.68 4.02 -7.24
CA GLY A 161 -9.95 4.68 -7.56
C GLY A 161 -11.12 4.12 -6.75
N TYR A 162 -11.19 2.79 -6.59
CA TYR A 162 -12.18 2.13 -5.72
C TYR A 162 -11.95 2.43 -4.24
N PHE A 163 -10.69 2.44 -3.79
CA PHE A 163 -10.31 2.76 -2.40
C PHE A 163 -10.75 4.17 -2.00
N LEU A 164 -10.52 5.16 -2.86
CA LEU A 164 -10.92 6.55 -2.64
C LEU A 164 -12.45 6.74 -2.53
N GLN A 165 -13.24 5.76 -3.01
CA GLN A 165 -14.70 5.74 -2.90
C GLN A 165 -15.21 4.93 -1.71
N GLY A 166 -14.31 4.38 -0.87
CA GLY A 166 -14.68 3.47 0.22
C GLY A 166 -15.07 2.06 -0.25
N LYS A 167 -14.81 1.70 -1.52
CA LYS A 167 -15.04 0.35 -2.05
C LYS A 167 -13.81 -0.54 -1.81
N THR A 168 -13.47 -0.72 -0.53
CA THR A 168 -12.22 -1.37 -0.10
C THR A 168 -12.10 -2.83 -0.57
N LEU A 169 -13.21 -3.55 -0.68
CA LEU A 169 -13.23 -4.94 -1.13
C LEU A 169 -12.74 -5.07 -2.58
N GLU A 170 -13.32 -4.29 -3.48
CA GLU A 170 -12.97 -4.22 -4.90
C GLU A 170 -11.55 -3.69 -5.10
N ALA A 171 -11.18 -2.65 -4.34
CA ALA A 171 -9.84 -2.10 -4.33
C ALA A 171 -8.79 -3.18 -4.02
N PHE A 172 -9.00 -3.97 -2.96
CA PHE A 172 -8.09 -5.05 -2.59
C PHE A 172 -8.13 -6.22 -3.56
N ALA A 173 -9.26 -6.53 -4.18
CA ALA A 173 -9.33 -7.57 -5.19
C ALA A 173 -8.49 -7.19 -6.44
N LEU A 174 -8.60 -5.95 -6.91
CA LEU A 174 -7.79 -5.40 -8.00
C LEU A 174 -6.30 -5.37 -7.64
N ALA A 175 -5.99 -4.86 -6.46
CA ALA A 175 -4.62 -4.75 -5.98
C ALA A 175 -3.97 -6.13 -5.81
N ALA A 176 -4.71 -7.11 -5.27
CA ALA A 176 -4.25 -8.50 -5.15
C ALA A 176 -3.93 -9.10 -6.52
N TYR A 177 -4.76 -8.85 -7.53
CA TYR A 177 -4.51 -9.31 -8.88
C TYR A 177 -3.28 -8.66 -9.51
N GLY A 178 -3.10 -7.35 -9.29
CA GLY A 178 -1.93 -6.61 -9.75
C GLY A 178 -0.62 -7.10 -9.12
N ALA A 179 -0.67 -7.50 -7.84
CA ALA A 179 0.49 -7.98 -7.09
C ALA A 179 0.73 -9.50 -7.17
N ARG A 180 -0.19 -10.26 -7.79
CA ARG A 180 -0.33 -11.73 -7.66
C ARG A 180 0.95 -12.55 -7.87
N GLU A 181 1.86 -12.07 -8.72
CA GLU A 181 3.10 -12.76 -9.08
C GLU A 181 4.16 -12.69 -7.97
N SER A 182 4.07 -11.68 -7.11
CA SER A 182 5.04 -11.39 -6.04
C SER A 182 4.49 -11.66 -4.64
N LEU A 183 3.22 -12.04 -4.52
CA LEU A 183 2.61 -12.36 -3.23
C LEU A 183 3.10 -13.73 -2.73
N PRO A 184 3.42 -13.87 -1.42
CA PRO A 184 3.84 -15.14 -0.84
C PRO A 184 2.73 -16.20 -0.85
N LYS A 185 1.47 -15.78 -0.89
CA LYS A 185 0.32 -16.67 -1.01
C LYS A 185 -0.03 -16.86 -2.49
N ARG A 186 -0.31 -18.11 -2.87
CA ARG A 186 -0.79 -18.45 -4.21
C ARG A 186 -2.07 -17.69 -4.53
N ALA A 187 -2.17 -17.22 -5.77
CA ALA A 187 -3.36 -16.60 -6.30
C ALA A 187 -4.58 -17.56 -6.21
N PRO A 188 -5.78 -17.05 -5.88
CA PRO A 188 -7.01 -17.83 -5.96
C PRO A 188 -7.25 -18.39 -7.36
N VAL A 189 -7.96 -19.52 -7.43
CA VAL A 189 -8.37 -20.15 -8.70
C VAL A 189 -9.48 -19.36 -9.39
N THR A 190 -10.41 -18.80 -8.60
CA THR A 190 -11.52 -17.98 -9.09
C THR A 190 -11.01 -16.65 -9.63
N LYS A 191 -11.72 -16.04 -10.58
CA LYS A 191 -11.36 -14.70 -11.05
C LYS A 191 -11.67 -13.63 -9.98
N PRO A 192 -10.97 -12.49 -9.97
CA PRO A 192 -11.17 -11.45 -8.96
C PRO A 192 -12.59 -10.89 -8.88
N TRP A 193 -13.30 -10.84 -10.00
CA TRP A 193 -14.70 -10.37 -10.05
C TRP A 193 -15.73 -11.46 -9.71
N GLU A 194 -15.34 -12.73 -9.70
CA GLU A 194 -16.20 -13.85 -9.29
C GLU A 194 -16.17 -14.02 -7.77
N ASN A 195 -15.01 -13.82 -7.14
CA ASN A 195 -14.85 -13.88 -5.69
C ASN A 195 -13.86 -12.82 -5.17
N PRO A 196 -14.28 -11.54 -5.12
CA PRO A 196 -13.40 -10.45 -4.69
C PRO A 196 -12.93 -10.62 -3.24
N SER A 197 -13.75 -11.22 -2.37
CA SER A 197 -13.40 -11.48 -0.97
C SER A 197 -12.21 -12.41 -0.81
N GLN A 198 -12.09 -13.44 -1.67
CA GLN A 198 -10.96 -14.35 -1.62
C GLN A 198 -9.66 -13.67 -2.06
N TRP A 199 -9.71 -12.84 -3.10
CA TRP A 199 -8.57 -12.06 -3.58
C TRP A 199 -8.13 -11.01 -2.57
N ALA A 200 -9.08 -10.24 -2.02
CA ALA A 200 -8.80 -9.29 -0.95
C ALA A 200 -8.15 -9.96 0.26
N ARG A 201 -8.65 -11.14 0.66
CA ARG A 201 -8.06 -11.92 1.76
C ARG A 201 -6.63 -12.36 1.48
N VAL A 202 -6.32 -12.80 0.26
CA VAL A 202 -4.95 -13.18 -0.12
C VAL A 202 -3.99 -12.02 0.04
N LEU A 203 -4.41 -10.80 -0.36
CA LEU A 203 -3.60 -9.61 -0.18
C LEU A 203 -3.43 -9.25 1.30
N LYS A 204 -4.53 -9.19 2.07
CA LYS A 204 -4.48 -8.90 3.52
C LYS A 204 -3.57 -9.87 4.26
N VAL A 205 -3.72 -11.17 4.03
CA VAL A 205 -2.90 -12.20 4.68
C VAL A 205 -1.43 -12.07 4.28
N SER A 206 -1.15 -11.80 3.00
CA SER A 206 0.22 -11.57 2.52
C SER A 206 0.86 -10.36 3.20
N TYR A 207 0.11 -9.25 3.29
CA TYR A 207 0.54 -8.05 4.00
C TYR A 207 0.82 -8.33 5.48
N HIS A 208 -0.10 -8.98 6.20
CA HIS A 208 0.11 -9.27 7.62
C HIS A 208 1.28 -10.22 7.84
N TYR A 209 1.49 -11.20 6.94
CA TYR A 209 2.63 -12.11 7.03
C TYR A 209 3.97 -11.40 6.86
N GLU A 210 4.08 -10.50 5.86
CA GLU A 210 5.36 -9.85 5.58
C GLU A 210 5.60 -8.60 6.42
N VAL A 211 4.58 -7.79 6.71
CA VAL A 211 4.66 -6.50 7.41
C VAL A 211 4.15 -6.62 8.85
N GLY A 212 2.86 -6.95 9.03
CA GLY A 212 2.20 -6.88 10.33
C GLY A 212 2.88 -7.73 11.40
N MET A 213 3.21 -8.98 11.08
CA MET A 213 3.90 -9.89 11.99
C MET A 213 5.30 -9.38 12.39
N ARG A 214 6.00 -8.69 11.49
CA ARG A 214 7.31 -8.11 11.80
C ARG A 214 7.15 -6.94 12.77
N VAL A 215 6.20 -6.04 12.52
CA VAL A 215 5.90 -4.91 13.41
C VAL A 215 5.48 -5.39 14.79
N VAL A 216 4.57 -6.36 14.87
CA VAL A 216 4.13 -6.96 16.14
C VAL A 216 5.29 -7.65 16.86
N SER A 217 6.13 -8.41 16.15
CA SER A 217 7.31 -9.05 16.76
C SER A 217 8.27 -8.01 17.31
N GLU A 218 8.50 -6.90 16.62
CA GLU A 218 9.37 -5.82 17.10
C GLU A 218 8.78 -5.12 18.32
N LEU A 219 7.46 -4.89 18.36
CA LEU A 219 6.76 -4.35 19.51
C LEU A 219 6.93 -5.23 20.74
N LEU A 220 6.64 -6.53 20.61
CA LEU A 220 6.81 -7.50 21.70
C LEU A 220 8.26 -7.53 22.20
N ASN A 221 9.23 -7.48 21.31
CA ASN A 221 10.64 -7.43 21.69
C ASN A 221 10.97 -6.13 22.44
N SER A 222 10.46 -4.99 21.98
CA SER A 222 10.70 -3.69 22.62
C SER A 222 10.07 -3.56 24.01
N TRP A 223 8.97 -4.27 24.27
CA TRP A 223 8.33 -4.37 25.57
C TRP A 223 8.98 -5.40 26.50
N GLY A 224 10.08 -6.05 26.08
CA GLY A 224 10.80 -7.02 26.89
C GLY A 224 10.09 -8.37 27.03
N PHE A 225 9.05 -8.65 26.23
CA PHE A 225 8.32 -9.92 26.32
C PHE A 225 9.21 -11.12 26.00
N GLN A 226 10.16 -10.98 25.07
CA GLN A 226 11.13 -12.05 24.80
C GLN A 226 12.07 -12.27 25.99
N ASP A 227 12.52 -11.22 26.67
CA ASP A 227 13.40 -11.35 27.83
C ASP A 227 12.68 -12.04 29.01
N VAL A 228 11.37 -11.85 29.16
CA VAL A 228 10.57 -12.56 30.18
C VAL A 228 10.36 -14.03 29.81
N VAL A 229 10.13 -14.35 28.53
CA VAL A 229 9.92 -15.73 28.05
C VAL A 229 11.22 -16.56 28.05
N PHE A 230 12.37 -15.96 27.75
CA PHE A 230 13.66 -16.68 27.74
C PHE A 230 14.37 -16.74 29.10
N ASN A 231 13.99 -15.89 30.07
CA ASN A 231 14.49 -15.97 31.46
C ASN A 231 13.56 -16.77 32.39
N SER A 232 12.55 -17.46 31.84
CA SER A 232 11.65 -18.36 32.59
C SER A 232 11.94 -19.86 32.35
N GLU A 233 13.03 -20.18 31.64
CA GLU A 233 13.71 -21.49 31.66
C GLU A 233 14.88 -21.49 32.66
#